data_AF-A0A7K5EGV2-F1
#
_entry.id   AF-A0A7K5EGV2-F1
#
_cell.length_a   1.000
_cell.length_b   1.000
_cell.length_c   1.000
_cell.angle_alpha   90.00
_cell.angle_beta   90.00
_cell.angle_gamma   90.00
#
_symmetry.space_group_name_H-M   'P 1'
#
loop_
_entity.id
_entity.type
_entity.pdbx_description
1 polymer ?
#
loop_
_entity_poly.entity_id
_entity_poly.type
_entity_poly.pdbx_seq_one_letter_code
_entity_poly.pdbx_strand_id
1 'polypeptide(L)'
;NEIHIEPLSSGILCSQGNCSHKNSSKRPRKHEDSFHLFHSAFKRQLKPKRAKLSSSPPGSGVRVDPDRMTEFKKLQKKLSLLKNCCSKNQKYNILVAVVHPCHIKEIQMKTKPKSSCKVPVATIVVIDQSEIERKVVLWRGAAFWSLTVFPGDIVLLTDITMYENPWCGEVMLQSTFTSQLLNLG
;
A
#
# COMPACT_ATOMS: atom_id res chain seq x y z
N ASN A 1 26.88 22.97 -39.96
CA ASN A 1 26.52 21.81 -39.13
C ASN A 1 25.02 21.64 -39.15
N GLU A 2 24.53 20.75 -40.01
CA GLU A 2 23.12 20.41 -40.13
C GLU A 2 22.97 18.98 -39.59
N ILE A 3 22.06 18.78 -38.62
CA ILE A 3 21.86 17.48 -37.96
C ILE A 3 20.66 16.81 -38.62
N HIS A 4 20.92 15.76 -39.40
CA HIS A 4 19.92 14.92 -40.02
C HIS A 4 19.56 13.76 -39.07
N ILE A 5 18.29 13.60 -38.71
CA ILE A 5 17.81 12.50 -37.87
C ILE A 5 16.92 11.60 -38.73
N GLU A 6 17.39 10.38 -39.01
CA GLU A 6 16.59 9.33 -39.63
C GLU A 6 15.79 8.54 -38.57
N PRO A 7 14.53 8.16 -38.86
CA PRO A 7 13.78 7.26 -38.00
C PRO A 7 14.12 5.79 -38.33
N LEU A 8 14.68 5.05 -37.36
CA LEU A 8 14.80 3.59 -37.46
C LEU A 8 13.42 2.96 -37.18
N SER A 9 12.73 2.51 -38.24
CA SER A 9 11.59 1.60 -38.10
C SER A 9 12.09 0.17 -37.93
N SER A 10 11.75 -0.50 -36.83
CA SER A 10 11.57 -1.97 -36.71
C SER A 10 11.16 -2.36 -35.28
N GLY A 11 9.95 -1.98 -34.86
CA GLY A 11 9.31 -2.53 -33.67
C GLY A 11 8.51 -3.77 -34.04
N ILE A 12 8.99 -4.95 -33.66
CA ILE A 12 8.35 -6.25 -33.94
C ILE A 12 7.05 -6.36 -33.12
N LEU A 13 5.90 -6.45 -33.79
CA LEU A 13 4.61 -6.76 -33.16
C LEU A 13 4.61 -8.22 -32.64
N CYS A 14 4.30 -8.41 -31.36
CA CYS A 14 3.96 -9.73 -30.83
C CYS A 14 2.52 -10.07 -31.22
N SER A 15 2.35 -10.92 -32.24
CA SER A 15 1.06 -11.51 -32.57
C SER A 15 0.69 -12.57 -31.52
N GLN A 16 -0.54 -12.47 -31.01
CA GLN A 16 -1.16 -13.46 -30.13
C GLN A 16 -1.38 -14.76 -30.94
N GLY A 17 -0.72 -15.84 -30.53
CA GLY A 17 -0.92 -17.17 -31.10
C GLY A 17 -2.27 -17.74 -30.69
N ASN A 18 -3.22 -17.72 -31.61
CA ASN A 18 -4.44 -18.53 -31.56
C ASN A 18 -4.09 -19.98 -31.97
N CYS A 19 -4.29 -20.95 -31.08
CA CYS A 19 -4.35 -22.35 -31.45
C CYS A 19 -5.68 -22.94 -30.97
N SER A 20 -6.65 -23.02 -31.88
CA SER A 20 -7.81 -23.91 -31.74
C SER A 20 -7.49 -25.23 -32.45
N HIS A 21 -7.50 -26.35 -31.73
CA HIS A 21 -7.75 -27.65 -32.35
C HIS A 21 -8.66 -28.48 -31.46
N LYS A 22 -9.87 -28.75 -31.98
CA LYS A 22 -10.79 -29.78 -31.51
C LYS A 22 -10.27 -31.15 -31.98
N ASN A 23 -10.31 -32.17 -31.11
CA ASN A 23 -11.05 -33.42 -31.34
C ASN A 23 -10.98 -34.41 -30.15
N SER A 24 -12.17 -34.80 -29.69
CA SER A 24 -12.68 -36.11 -29.16
C SER A 24 -11.70 -37.28 -29.01
N SER A 25 -11.84 -38.29 -28.12
CA SER A 25 -12.76 -38.66 -27.03
C SER A 25 -12.22 -39.94 -26.35
N LYS A 26 -12.82 -40.32 -25.19
CA LYS A 26 -12.84 -41.62 -24.45
C LYS A 26 -11.95 -41.77 -23.19
N ARG A 27 -12.63 -41.79 -22.03
CA ARG A 27 -12.23 -42.38 -20.72
C ARG A 27 -12.44 -43.92 -20.76
N PRO A 28 -12.21 -44.75 -19.69
CA PRO A 28 -11.61 -44.56 -18.34
C PRO A 28 -10.57 -45.64 -17.93
N ARG A 29 -9.87 -45.48 -16.78
CA ARG A 29 -9.70 -46.49 -15.69
C ARG A 29 -8.74 -46.02 -14.58
N LYS A 30 -9.06 -46.39 -13.34
CA LYS A 30 -8.28 -46.23 -12.09
C LYS A 30 -7.21 -47.34 -11.99
N HIS A 31 -6.07 -47.06 -11.34
CA HIS A 31 -5.35 -48.00 -10.46
C HIS A 31 -4.25 -47.24 -9.70
N GLU A 32 -4.16 -47.45 -8.37
CA GLU A 32 -3.07 -46.95 -7.52
C GLU A 32 -1.79 -47.80 -7.67
N ASP A 33 -0.70 -47.27 -7.13
CA ASP A 33 0.27 -48.01 -6.32
C ASP A 33 1.68 -48.31 -6.88
N SER A 34 2.60 -48.21 -5.91
CA SER A 34 4.00 -48.63 -5.86
C SER A 34 5.09 -47.68 -6.41
N PHE A 35 5.81 -47.12 -5.42
CA PHE A 35 7.14 -46.56 -5.53
C PHE A 35 8.17 -47.69 -5.72
N HIS A 36 8.96 -47.64 -6.79
CA HIS A 36 10.21 -48.39 -6.87
C HIS A 36 11.33 -47.55 -7.48
N LEU A 37 12.20 -47.10 -6.58
CA LEU A 37 13.66 -47.10 -6.64
C LEU A 37 14.28 -47.40 -8.02
N PHE A 38 14.91 -46.38 -8.62
CA PHE A 38 16.05 -46.59 -9.50
C PHE A 38 17.22 -45.74 -9.04
N HIS A 39 18.25 -46.43 -8.53
CA HIS A 39 19.59 -45.91 -8.33
C HIS A 39 20.21 -45.58 -9.70
N SER A 40 20.68 -44.35 -9.87
CA SER A 40 21.70 -44.04 -10.87
C SER A 40 22.72 -43.09 -10.25
N ALA A 41 23.95 -43.58 -10.16
CA ALA A 41 25.09 -42.91 -9.60
C ALA A 41 25.62 -41.86 -10.58
N PHE A 42 25.40 -40.58 -10.26
CA PHE A 42 26.26 -39.50 -10.72
C PHE A 42 26.71 -38.68 -9.51
N LYS A 43 27.82 -39.12 -8.90
CA LYS A 43 28.60 -38.27 -7.98
C LYS A 43 29.23 -37.14 -8.80
N ARG A 44 28.53 -36.01 -8.91
CA ARG A 44 29.14 -34.72 -9.24
C ARG A 44 29.11 -33.87 -7.97
N GLN A 45 30.23 -33.85 -7.27
CA GLN A 45 30.46 -32.99 -6.11
C GLN A 45 30.35 -31.52 -6.56
N LEU A 46 29.16 -30.92 -6.45
CA LEU A 46 28.99 -29.47 -6.57
C LEU A 46 29.17 -28.89 -5.17
N LYS A 47 30.35 -28.32 -4.93
CA LYS A 47 30.64 -27.53 -3.72
C LYS A 47 29.57 -26.44 -3.59
N PRO A 48 28.93 -26.25 -2.42
CA PRO A 48 28.11 -25.06 -2.21
C PRO A 48 29.04 -23.85 -2.27
N LYS A 49 28.89 -23.02 -3.30
CA LYS A 49 29.58 -21.73 -3.37
C LYS A 49 28.95 -20.83 -2.32
N ARG A 50 29.49 -20.88 -1.09
CA ARG A 50 29.14 -19.96 0.00
C ARG A 50 29.35 -18.54 -0.51
N ALA A 51 28.26 -17.80 -0.72
CA ALA A 51 28.34 -16.38 -0.99
C ALA A 51 29.00 -15.72 0.23
N LYS A 52 30.20 -15.18 0.04
CA LYS A 52 30.89 -14.37 1.04
C LYS A 52 30.11 -13.06 1.12
N LEU A 53 29.23 -12.93 2.11
CA LEU A 53 28.70 -11.63 2.51
C LEU A 53 29.89 -10.80 3.00
N SER A 54 30.36 -9.88 2.16
CA SER A 54 31.20 -8.80 2.61
C SER A 54 30.32 -7.90 3.48
N SER A 55 30.42 -8.03 4.80
CA SER A 55 29.93 -7.01 5.71
C SER A 55 30.75 -5.74 5.46
N SER A 56 30.16 -4.77 4.78
CA SER A 56 30.66 -3.39 4.82
C SER A 56 30.57 -2.90 6.28
N PRO A 57 31.54 -2.11 6.76
CA PRO A 57 31.41 -1.40 8.04
C PRO A 57 30.11 -0.59 8.04
N PRO A 58 29.52 -0.28 9.21
CA PRO A 58 28.34 0.59 9.26
C PRO A 58 28.65 1.87 8.50
N GLY A 59 28.10 1.96 7.29
CA GLY A 59 28.28 3.10 6.43
C GLY A 59 27.80 4.31 7.20
N SER A 60 28.68 5.31 7.31
CA SER A 60 28.44 6.67 7.81
C SER A 60 26.97 6.88 8.16
N GLY A 61 26.66 6.85 9.46
CA GLY A 61 25.30 7.02 9.98
C GLY A 61 24.56 8.06 9.15
N VAL A 62 23.36 7.69 8.67
CA VAL A 62 22.49 8.58 7.91
C VAL A 62 22.50 9.92 8.64
N ARG A 63 23.19 10.91 8.08
CA ARG A 63 23.20 12.26 8.63
C ARG A 63 21.80 12.77 8.38
N VAL A 64 20.93 12.58 9.36
CA VAL A 64 19.60 13.19 9.36
C VAL A 64 19.87 14.68 9.33
N ASP A 65 19.45 15.32 8.25
CA ASP A 65 19.52 16.76 8.09
C ASP A 65 18.97 17.42 9.37
N PRO A 66 19.79 18.21 10.09
CA PRO A 66 19.38 18.86 11.33
C PRO A 66 18.06 19.61 11.19
N ASP A 67 17.79 20.20 10.02
CA ASP A 67 16.56 20.95 9.76
C ASP A 67 15.32 20.05 9.82
N ARG A 68 15.38 18.88 9.15
CA ARG A 68 14.31 17.86 9.16
C ARG A 68 14.05 17.31 10.56
N MET A 69 15.10 17.18 11.39
CA MET A 69 14.95 16.77 12.79
C MET A 69 14.21 17.83 13.62
N THR A 70 14.45 19.12 13.36
CA THR A 70 13.73 20.22 14.02
C THR A 70 12.26 20.26 13.60
N GLU A 71 11.96 20.06 12.33
CA GLU A 71 10.57 19.98 11.84
C GLU A 71 9.81 18.83 12.47
N PHE A 72 10.42 17.65 12.54
CA PHE A 72 9.81 16.50 13.21
C PHE A 72 9.55 16.76 14.69
N LYS A 73 10.49 17.40 15.40
CA LYS A 73 10.30 17.81 16.81
C LYS A 73 9.15 18.83 16.97
N LYS A 74 9.00 19.77 16.04
CA LYS A 74 7.86 20.70 16.03
C LYS A 74 6.54 19.94 15.82
N LEU A 75 6.54 18.97 14.91
CA LEU A 75 5.37 18.14 14.63
C LEU A 75 4.99 17.26 15.83
N GLN A 76 5.97 16.67 16.50
CA GLN A 76 5.79 15.85 17.70
C GLN A 76 5.06 16.62 18.81
N LYS A 77 5.39 17.91 19.00
CA LYS A 77 4.70 18.79 19.97
C LYS A 77 3.26 19.12 19.58
N LYS A 78 2.86 18.88 18.33
CA LYS A 78 1.51 19.11 17.80
C LYS A 78 0.69 17.81 17.70
N LEU A 79 1.25 16.66 18.09
CA LEU A 79 0.52 15.41 18.05
C LEU A 79 -0.63 15.42 19.05
N SER A 80 -1.81 15.11 18.54
CA SER A 80 -3.00 14.89 19.32
C SER A 80 -3.19 13.40 19.48
N LEU A 81 -3.64 12.98 20.66
CA LEU A 81 -4.22 11.66 20.82
C LEU A 81 -5.49 11.58 19.96
N LEU A 82 -5.96 10.36 19.69
CA LEU A 82 -7.39 10.05 19.56
C LEU A 82 -8.06 10.47 20.88
N LYS A 83 -9.23 10.06 21.38
CA LYS A 83 -9.90 10.77 22.52
C LYS A 83 -10.13 12.30 22.33
N ASN A 84 -9.10 13.16 22.34
CA ASN A 84 -9.03 14.60 22.10
C ASN A 84 -9.41 15.08 20.68
N CYS A 85 -9.39 14.23 19.64
CA CYS A 85 -9.87 14.66 18.30
C CYS A 85 -11.40 14.74 18.22
N CYS A 86 -12.00 15.78 18.80
CA CYS A 86 -13.45 15.92 18.97
C CYS A 86 -14.04 17.25 18.46
N SER A 87 -13.26 18.11 17.80
CA SER A 87 -13.71 19.43 17.34
C SER A 87 -13.79 19.51 15.82
N LYS A 88 -14.94 19.92 15.27
CA LYS A 88 -15.23 19.90 13.80
C LYS A 88 -14.34 20.84 12.98
N ASN A 89 -13.85 21.93 13.57
CA ASN A 89 -13.08 22.97 12.88
C ASN A 89 -11.58 22.93 13.19
N GLN A 90 -11.10 21.83 13.76
CA GLN A 90 -9.71 21.67 14.15
C GLN A 90 -9.05 20.61 13.28
N LYS A 91 -7.83 20.93 12.82
CA LYS A 91 -6.93 19.96 12.20
C LYS A 91 -6.06 19.31 13.25
N TYR A 92 -5.94 18.00 13.17
CA TYR A 92 -5.16 17.19 14.08
C TYR A 92 -4.02 16.49 13.32
N ASN A 93 -2.93 16.28 14.05
CA ASN A 93 -1.86 15.37 13.64
C ASN A 93 -1.86 14.23 14.64
N ILE A 94 -1.90 12.98 14.18
CA ILE A 94 -2.02 11.80 15.04
C ILE A 94 -0.94 10.79 14.69
N LEU A 95 -0.41 10.12 15.72
CA LEU A 95 0.50 8.98 15.58
C LEU A 95 -0.22 7.75 16.11
N VAL A 96 -0.49 6.79 15.24
CA VAL A 96 -1.42 5.70 15.52
C VAL A 96 -0.95 4.39 14.91
N ALA A 97 -1.36 3.27 15.49
CA ALA A 97 -1.23 1.95 14.88
C ALA A 97 -2.45 1.65 13.99
N VAL A 98 -2.21 1.04 12.84
CA VAL A 98 -3.28 0.57 11.96
C VAL A 98 -3.85 -0.73 12.50
N VAL A 99 -5.15 -0.76 12.80
CA VAL A 99 -5.85 -1.99 13.20
C VAL A 99 -6.22 -2.80 11.96
N HIS A 100 -6.89 -2.16 11.00
CA HIS A 100 -7.18 -2.77 9.70
C HIS A 100 -7.53 -1.72 8.63
N PRO A 101 -6.98 -1.85 7.41
CA PRO A 101 -7.43 -1.08 6.27
C PRO A 101 -8.70 -1.69 5.64
N CYS A 102 -9.53 -0.86 5.00
CA CYS A 102 -10.66 -1.28 4.19
C CYS A 102 -10.38 -1.08 2.69
N HIS A 103 -11.10 -1.84 1.85
CA HIS A 103 -11.03 -1.71 0.40
C HIS A 103 -11.47 -0.31 -0.08
N ILE A 104 -10.77 0.19 -1.10
CA ILE A 104 -11.15 1.41 -1.81
C ILE A 104 -12.47 1.19 -2.53
N LYS A 105 -13.36 2.18 -2.43
CA LYS A 105 -14.64 2.24 -3.14
C LYS A 105 -14.72 3.54 -3.93
N GLU A 106 -15.26 3.51 -5.13
CA GLU A 106 -15.63 4.72 -5.86
C GLU A 106 -17.05 5.14 -5.49
N ILE A 107 -17.20 6.37 -5.01
CA ILE A 107 -18.52 6.95 -4.72
C ILE A 107 -18.85 8.05 -5.72
N GLN A 108 -20.09 8.07 -6.19
CA GLN A 108 -20.56 9.13 -7.06
C GLN A 108 -20.97 10.35 -6.22
N MET A 109 -20.34 11.49 -6.48
CA MET A 109 -20.72 12.76 -5.88
C MET A 109 -22.08 13.21 -6.43
N LYS A 110 -23.02 13.54 -5.54
CA LYS A 110 -24.33 14.11 -5.89
C LYS A 110 -24.24 15.61 -6.23
N THR A 111 -23.24 16.01 -7.01
CA THR A 111 -23.00 17.41 -7.37
C THR A 111 -23.46 17.68 -8.80
N LYS A 112 -24.65 18.27 -8.93
CA LYS A 112 -25.34 18.73 -10.17
C LYS A 112 -25.67 17.61 -11.20
N PRO A 113 -26.81 17.69 -11.92
CA PRO A 113 -27.33 16.56 -12.71
C PRO A 113 -26.50 16.11 -13.93
N LYS A 114 -25.45 16.84 -14.32
CA LYS A 114 -24.75 16.65 -15.61
C LYS A 114 -23.29 16.21 -15.49
N SER A 115 -22.74 16.05 -14.29
CA SER A 115 -21.36 15.56 -14.10
C SER A 115 -21.31 14.53 -12.98
N SER A 116 -21.25 13.25 -13.33
CA SER A 116 -21.02 12.15 -12.40
C SER A 116 -19.54 12.08 -12.02
N CYS A 117 -19.10 12.97 -11.13
CA CYS A 117 -17.75 12.86 -10.55
C CYS A 117 -17.71 11.67 -9.60
N LYS A 118 -16.97 10.62 -9.98
CA LYS A 118 -16.63 9.51 -9.09
C LYS A 118 -15.40 9.87 -8.28
N VAL A 119 -15.43 9.60 -6.98
CA VAL A 119 -14.35 9.90 -6.04
C VAL A 119 -13.99 8.63 -5.30
N PRO A 120 -12.72 8.21 -5.30
CA PRO A 120 -12.29 7.09 -4.49
C PRO A 120 -12.30 7.47 -3.00
N VAL A 121 -12.77 6.54 -2.18
CA VAL A 121 -12.83 6.63 -0.73
C VAL A 121 -12.39 5.31 -0.13
N ALA A 122 -11.59 5.38 0.92
CA ALA A 122 -11.25 4.24 1.75
C ALA A 122 -11.45 4.60 3.22
N THR A 123 -11.38 3.60 4.09
CA THR A 123 -11.35 3.81 5.53
C THR A 123 -10.24 2.95 6.11
N ILE A 124 -9.54 3.48 7.12
CA ILE A 124 -8.64 2.69 7.95
C ILE A 124 -9.13 2.82 9.39
N VAL A 125 -9.10 1.73 10.14
CA VAL A 125 -9.30 1.76 11.58
C VAL A 125 -7.95 1.87 12.24
N VAL A 126 -7.81 2.83 13.15
CA VAL A 126 -6.56 3.13 13.83
C VAL A 126 -6.77 3.20 15.33
N ILE A 127 -5.73 2.88 16.09
CA ILE A 127 -5.69 2.91 17.54
C ILE A 127 -4.43 3.63 18.01
N ASP A 128 -4.49 4.29 19.16
CA ASP A 128 -3.34 4.91 19.80
C ASP A 128 -3.23 4.48 21.27
N GLN A 129 -2.32 5.09 22.03
CA GLN A 129 -2.12 4.80 23.45
C GLN A 129 -3.32 5.19 24.34
N SER A 130 -4.38 5.77 23.79
CA SER A 130 -5.64 5.98 24.52
C SER A 130 -6.58 4.79 24.45
N GLU A 131 -6.18 3.71 23.77
CA GLU A 131 -6.96 2.47 23.60
C GLU A 131 -8.31 2.69 22.90
N ILE A 132 -8.42 3.79 22.16
CA ILE A 132 -9.62 4.15 21.40
C ILE A 132 -9.37 3.85 19.94
N GLU A 133 -10.20 2.99 19.38
CA GLU A 133 -10.26 2.82 17.93
C GLU A 133 -11.06 3.97 17.30
N ARG A 134 -10.54 4.51 16.19
CA ARG A 134 -11.27 5.46 15.35
C ARG A 134 -11.12 5.10 13.89
N LYS A 135 -12.19 5.32 13.13
CA LYS A 135 -12.16 5.27 11.67
C LYS A 135 -11.60 6.58 11.12
N VAL A 136 -10.65 6.46 10.19
CA VAL A 136 -10.17 7.57 9.38
C VAL A 136 -10.65 7.36 7.94
N VAL A 137 -11.52 8.23 7.46
CA VAL A 137 -12.01 8.24 6.08
C VAL A 137 -11.00 8.97 5.21
N LEU A 138 -10.49 8.25 4.21
CA LEU A 138 -9.49 8.72 3.27
C LEU A 138 -10.16 9.03 1.93
N TRP A 139 -9.98 10.24 1.41
CA TRP A 139 -10.66 10.74 0.22
C TRP A 139 -9.69 10.97 -0.93
N ARG A 140 -10.15 10.78 -2.17
CA ARG A 140 -9.39 11.10 -3.39
C ARG A 140 -8.05 10.36 -3.38
N GLY A 141 -6.93 11.06 -3.61
CA GLY A 141 -5.59 10.47 -3.57
C GLY A 141 -5.27 9.78 -2.24
N ALA A 142 -5.75 10.29 -1.12
CA ALA A 142 -5.51 9.69 0.19
C ALA A 142 -6.13 8.30 0.33
N ALA A 143 -7.22 8.00 -0.41
CA ALA A 143 -7.84 6.67 -0.38
C ALA A 143 -6.84 5.56 -0.73
N PHE A 144 -5.88 5.84 -1.61
CA PHE A 144 -4.87 4.88 -2.05
C PHE A 144 -3.81 4.56 -0.99
N TRP A 145 -3.70 5.35 0.09
CA TRP A 145 -2.83 4.98 1.22
C TRP A 145 -3.30 3.72 1.93
N SER A 146 -4.58 3.36 1.81
CA SER A 146 -5.09 2.07 2.32
C SER A 146 -4.43 0.85 1.68
N LEU A 147 -3.81 1.00 0.51
CA LEU A 147 -3.08 -0.08 -0.18
C LEU A 147 -1.63 -0.23 0.31
N THR A 148 -1.12 0.75 1.06
CA THR A 148 0.29 0.83 1.46
C THR A 148 0.48 0.70 2.97
N VAL A 149 -0.59 0.39 3.70
CA VAL A 149 -0.57 0.19 5.15
C VAL A 149 -1.18 -1.16 5.50
N PHE A 150 -0.59 -1.84 6.48
CA PHE A 150 -1.01 -3.14 6.96
C PHE A 150 -1.41 -3.08 8.44
N PRO A 151 -2.23 -4.03 8.92
CA PRO A 151 -2.46 -4.20 10.36
C PRO A 151 -1.13 -4.28 11.13
N GLY A 152 -0.98 -3.43 12.14
CA GLY A 152 0.23 -3.31 12.97
C GLY A 152 1.12 -2.11 12.62
N ASP A 153 1.05 -1.57 11.41
CA ASP A 153 1.90 -0.45 10.98
C ASP A 153 1.68 0.79 11.87
N ILE A 154 2.77 1.43 12.28
CA ILE A 154 2.70 2.73 12.93
C ILE A 154 2.67 3.83 11.86
N VAL A 155 1.63 4.66 11.85
CA VAL A 155 1.47 5.74 10.88
C VAL A 155 1.29 7.09 11.54
N LEU A 156 1.91 8.10 10.95
CA LEU A 156 1.69 9.51 11.26
C LEU A 156 0.75 10.10 10.20
N LEU A 157 -0.41 10.57 10.63
CA LEU A 157 -1.39 11.25 9.81
C LEU A 157 -1.45 12.73 10.19
N THR A 158 -1.37 13.61 9.20
CA THR A 158 -1.41 15.06 9.42
C THR A 158 -2.66 15.70 8.83
N ASP A 159 -3.02 16.86 9.38
CA ASP A 159 -4.10 17.72 8.89
C ASP A 159 -5.44 16.98 8.68
N ILE A 160 -5.75 16.03 9.55
CA ILE A 160 -7.04 15.32 9.55
C ILE A 160 -8.07 16.10 10.38
N THR A 161 -9.34 15.99 10.04
CA THR A 161 -10.43 16.70 10.72
C THR A 161 -11.44 15.74 11.30
N MET A 162 -12.12 16.15 12.38
CA MET A 162 -13.23 15.37 12.92
C MET A 162 -14.46 15.50 12.01
N TYR A 163 -15.08 14.35 11.72
CA TYR A 163 -16.35 14.25 11.03
C TYR A 163 -17.29 13.39 11.84
N GLU A 164 -18.47 13.91 12.13
CA GLU A 164 -19.53 13.16 12.79
C GLU A 164 -20.46 12.57 11.72
N ASN A 165 -20.59 11.25 11.70
CA ASN A 165 -21.50 10.59 10.78
C ASN A 165 -22.96 10.84 11.23
N PRO A 166 -23.76 11.59 10.44
CA PRO A 166 -25.12 11.97 10.84
C PRO A 166 -26.09 10.77 10.92
N TRP A 167 -25.74 9.62 10.34
CA TRP A 167 -26.60 8.44 10.33
C TRP A 167 -26.41 7.55 11.55
N CYS A 168 -25.18 7.42 12.03
CA CYS A 168 -24.83 6.48 13.10
C CYS A 168 -24.38 7.18 14.40
N GLY A 169 -24.21 8.51 14.40
CA GLY A 169 -23.65 9.27 15.52
C GLY A 169 -22.17 8.96 15.80
N GLU A 170 -21.51 8.18 14.94
CA GLU A 170 -20.12 7.79 15.10
C GLU A 170 -19.18 8.98 14.80
N VAL A 171 -18.27 9.27 15.73
CA VAL A 171 -17.22 10.27 15.53
C VAL A 171 -16.06 9.63 14.78
N MET A 172 -15.85 10.08 13.55
CA MET A 172 -14.79 9.64 12.66
C MET A 172 -13.79 10.77 12.42
N LEU A 173 -12.67 10.41 11.81
CA LEU A 173 -11.68 11.35 11.29
C LEU A 173 -11.71 11.32 9.78
N GLN A 174 -11.29 12.41 9.14
CA GLN A 174 -11.32 12.55 7.69
C GLN A 174 -10.05 13.21 7.19
N SER A 175 -9.49 12.65 6.11
CA SER A 175 -8.38 13.28 5.37
C SER A 175 -8.83 14.58 4.71
N THR A 176 -7.99 15.60 4.73
CA THR A 176 -8.17 16.83 3.95
C THR A 176 -7.25 16.83 2.73
N PHE A 177 -7.32 17.88 1.90
CA PHE A 177 -6.43 18.03 0.75
C PHE A 177 -4.97 18.30 1.13
N THR A 178 -4.70 18.71 2.38
CA THR A 178 -3.33 18.91 2.90
C THR A 178 -2.85 17.75 3.75
N SER A 179 -3.67 16.71 3.94
CA SER A 179 -3.27 15.56 4.72
C SER A 179 -2.06 14.87 4.10
N GLN A 180 -1.19 14.36 4.96
CA GLN A 180 -0.10 13.48 4.59
C GLN A 180 -0.15 12.24 5.48
N LEU A 181 0.33 11.12 4.94
CA LEU A 181 0.55 9.89 5.67
C LEU A 181 2.03 9.52 5.57
N LEU A 182 2.65 9.28 6.71
CA LEU A 182 3.99 8.70 6.80
C LEU A 182 3.87 7.35 7.52
N ASN A 183 4.21 6.27 6.82
CA ASN A 183 4.31 4.93 7.40
C ASN A 183 5.70 4.76 8.03
N LEU A 184 5.74 4.39 9.31
CA LEU A 184 6.95 4.21 10.13
C LEU A 184 7.32 2.74 10.35
N GLY A 185 6.52 1.80 9.82
CA GLY A 185 6.71 0.36 9.97
C GLY A 185 5.95 -0.24 11.13
#